data_AF-A0A6B3GU71-F1
#
_entry.id   AF-A0A6B3GU71-F1
#
_cell.length_a   1.000
_cell.length_b   1.000
_cell.length_c   1.000
_cell.angle_alpha   90.00
_cell.angle_beta   90.00
_cell.angle_gamma   90.00
#
_symmetry.space_group_name_H-M   'P 1'
#
loop_
_entity.id
_entity.type
_entity.pdbx_description
1 polymer ?
#
loop_
_entity_poly.entity_id
_entity_poly.type
_entity_poly.pdbx_seq_one_letter_code
_entity_poly.pdbx_strand_id
1 'polypeptide(L)'
;AARFTPETRSPLRLPWIAVSTRFAQFRGVGRVSTPDQLYAGELDPDVRDAFADVLRARGHDPQDYFYLPVHPWQWDEWIVP
;
A
#
# COMPACT_ATOMS: atom_id res chain seq x y z
N ALA A 1 -4.33 -16.05 -15.15
CA ALA A 1 -3.15 -16.85 -14.74
C ALA A 1 -1.83 -16.38 -15.37
N ALA A 2 -1.70 -16.29 -16.70
CA ALA A 2 -0.42 -16.00 -17.38
C ALA A 2 0.16 -14.56 -17.30
N ARG A 3 -0.47 -13.63 -16.55
CA ARG A 3 -0.10 -12.20 -16.54
C ARG A 3 0.81 -11.80 -15.37
N PHE A 4 1.04 -12.71 -14.43
CA PHE A 4 1.80 -12.46 -13.19
C PHE A 4 2.96 -13.42 -13.01
N THR A 5 3.28 -14.20 -14.05
CA THR A 5 4.39 -15.13 -13.96
C THR A 5 5.71 -14.40 -14.20
N PRO A 6 6.75 -14.67 -13.38
CA PRO A 6 7.99 -13.88 -13.35
C PRO A 6 8.73 -13.90 -14.70
N GLU A 7 8.55 -14.96 -15.51
CA GLU A 7 9.17 -15.10 -16.83
C GLU A 7 8.68 -14.08 -17.88
N THR A 8 7.53 -13.45 -17.66
CA THR A 8 6.98 -12.44 -18.60
C THR A 8 7.60 -11.06 -18.44
N ARG A 9 8.36 -10.82 -17.35
CA ARG A 9 9.12 -9.58 -17.04
C ARG A 9 8.35 -8.28 -17.33
N SER A 10 7.03 -8.34 -17.19
CA SER A 10 6.14 -7.25 -17.55
C SER A 10 6.08 -6.25 -16.39
N PRO A 11 6.33 -4.96 -16.62
CA PRO A 11 6.21 -3.95 -15.57
C PRO A 11 4.75 -3.91 -15.09
N LEU A 12 4.57 -4.11 -13.77
CA LEU A 12 3.27 -4.10 -13.14
C LEU A 12 3.20 -2.95 -12.15
N ARG A 13 2.16 -2.13 -12.29
CA ARG A 13 1.80 -1.14 -11.27
C ARG A 13 1.00 -1.85 -10.18
N LEU A 14 1.55 -1.88 -8.97
CA LEU A 14 0.88 -2.46 -7.80
C LEU A 14 -0.23 -1.52 -7.34
N PRO A 15 -1.49 -1.98 -7.19
CA PRO A 15 -2.51 -1.22 -6.49
C PRO A 15 -2.12 -1.07 -5.01
N TRP A 16 -2.44 0.08 -4.45
CA TRP A 16 -2.24 0.41 -3.05
C TRP A 16 -3.57 0.53 -2.34
N ILE A 17 -3.64 0.01 -1.13
CA ILE A 17 -4.83 0.09 -0.29
C ILE A 17 -4.47 0.77 1.04
N ALA A 18 -5.44 1.47 1.61
CA ALA A 18 -5.35 2.01 2.96
C ALA A 18 -6.06 1.05 3.93
N VAL A 19 -5.32 0.51 4.91
CA VAL A 19 -5.85 -0.40 5.91
C VAL A 19 -5.80 0.25 7.27
N SER A 20 -6.92 0.29 7.98
CA SER A 20 -6.98 0.91 9.30
C SER A 20 -6.04 0.21 10.28
N THR A 21 -5.36 1.00 11.10
CA THR A 21 -4.50 0.56 12.22
C THR A 21 -5.23 -0.31 13.24
N ARG A 22 -6.57 -0.28 13.23
CA ARG A 22 -7.41 -1.15 14.06
C ARG A 22 -7.39 -2.61 13.61
N PHE A 23 -7.11 -2.88 12.33
CA PHE A 23 -7.14 -4.21 11.73
C PHE A 23 -5.77 -4.72 11.31
N ALA A 24 -4.76 -3.85 11.26
CA ALA A 24 -3.41 -4.20 10.84
C ALA A 24 -2.37 -3.72 11.86
N GLN A 25 -1.27 -4.44 11.96
CA GLN A 25 -0.11 -4.03 12.74
C GLN A 25 1.13 -3.98 11.84
N PHE A 26 1.83 -2.85 11.85
CA PHE A 26 3.13 -2.74 11.20
C PHE A 26 4.23 -3.34 12.08
N ARG A 27 5.13 -4.11 11.48
CA ARG A 27 6.33 -4.64 12.14
C ARG A 27 7.54 -4.39 11.24
N GLY A 28 8.35 -3.40 11.62
CA GLY A 28 9.57 -3.04 10.93
C GLY A 28 10.83 -3.38 11.72
N VAL A 29 11.97 -3.47 11.04
CA VAL A 29 13.27 -3.69 11.67
C VAL A 29 14.31 -2.74 11.11
N GLY A 30 15.28 -2.34 11.95
CA GLY A 30 16.41 -1.51 11.53
C GLY A 30 15.98 -0.18 10.92
N ARG A 31 16.44 0.11 9.69
CA ARG A 31 16.23 1.40 8.99
C ARG A 31 14.79 1.64 8.53
N VAL A 32 13.92 0.64 8.61
CA VAL A 32 12.49 0.71 8.28
C VAL A 32 11.65 0.31 9.49
N SER A 33 12.07 0.75 10.68
CA SER A 33 11.44 0.42 11.96
C SER A 33 10.05 1.03 12.14
N THR A 34 9.73 2.10 11.41
CA THR A 34 8.41 2.73 11.38
C THR A 34 7.83 2.75 9.97
N PRO A 35 6.50 2.83 9.82
CA PRO A 35 5.86 2.98 8.52
C PRO A 35 6.38 4.20 7.76
N ASP A 36 6.56 5.35 8.44
CA ASP A 36 7.06 6.57 7.80
C ASP A 36 8.47 6.41 7.21
N GLN A 37 9.35 5.66 7.90
CA GLN A 37 10.69 5.35 7.40
C GLN A 37 10.64 4.47 6.16
N LEU A 38 9.74 3.48 6.13
CA LEU A 38 9.50 2.66 4.94
C LEU A 38 8.97 3.52 3.80
N TYR A 39 7.93 4.32 4.04
CA TYR A 39 7.30 5.13 3.00
C TYR A 39 8.23 6.20 2.45
N ALA A 40 9.07 6.81 3.26
CA ALA A 40 10.05 7.79 2.77
C ALA A 40 11.11 7.18 1.83
N GLY A 41 11.35 5.86 1.90
CA GLY A 41 12.27 5.15 1.02
C GLY A 41 11.61 4.60 -0.25
N GLU A 42 10.32 4.27 -0.20
CA GLU A 42 9.61 3.56 -1.28
C GLU A 42 8.62 4.45 -2.06
N LEU A 43 8.15 5.54 -1.46
CA LEU A 43 7.11 6.41 -2.03
C LEU A 43 7.59 7.87 -2.08
N ASP A 44 7.54 8.44 -3.28
CA ASP A 44 7.80 9.87 -3.47
C ASP A 44 6.85 10.72 -2.60
N PRO A 45 7.29 11.90 -2.12
CA PRO A 45 6.45 12.79 -1.32
C PRO A 45 5.08 13.06 -1.94
N ASP A 46 5.03 13.37 -3.23
CA ASP A 46 3.79 13.69 -3.95
C ASP A 46 2.80 12.51 -3.96
N VAL A 47 3.30 11.27 -4.01
CA VAL A 47 2.46 10.06 -3.94
C VAL A 47 1.88 9.88 -2.55
N ARG A 48 2.67 10.16 -1.50
CA ARG A 48 2.21 10.09 -0.11
C ARG A 48 1.13 11.13 0.18
N ASP A 49 1.31 12.35 -0.35
CA ASP A 49 0.31 13.41 -0.23
C ASP A 49 -0.98 13.05 -0.97
N ALA A 50 -0.89 12.51 -2.19
CA ALA A 50 -2.05 12.04 -2.94
C ALA A 50 -2.84 10.95 -2.18
N PHE A 51 -2.16 10.00 -1.52
CA PHE A 51 -2.83 8.98 -0.71
C PHE A 51 -3.53 9.58 0.51
N ALA A 52 -2.87 10.51 1.19
CA ALA A 52 -3.44 11.21 2.34
C ALA A 52 -4.68 12.02 1.93
N ASP A 53 -4.66 12.68 0.77
CA ASP A 53 -5.78 13.44 0.25
C ASP A 53 -6.98 12.57 -0.10
N VAL A 54 -6.76 11.37 -0.64
CA VAL A 54 -7.85 10.40 -0.90
C VAL A 54 -8.55 10.01 0.41
N LEU A 55 -7.80 9.84 1.52
CA LEU A 55 -8.38 9.54 2.83
C LEU A 55 -9.13 10.74 3.40
N ARG A 56 -8.53 11.94 3.36
CA ARG A 56 -9.16 13.17 3.85
C ARG A 56 -10.46 13.48 3.10
N ALA A 57 -10.48 13.31 1.78
CA ALA A 57 -11.67 13.49 0.95
C ALA A 57 -12.82 12.54 1.33
N ARG A 58 -12.50 11.41 1.96
CA ARG A 58 -13.49 10.44 2.48
C ARG A 58 -13.81 10.65 3.97
N GLY A 59 -13.26 11.71 4.60
CA GLY A 59 -13.48 12.03 6.01
C GLY A 59 -12.65 11.18 6.98
N HIS A 60 -11.59 10.53 6.50
CA HIS A 60 -10.69 9.73 7.33
C HIS A 60 -9.40 10.49 7.66
N ASP A 61 -8.83 10.24 8.84
CA ASP A 61 -7.50 10.72 9.22
C ASP A 61 -6.44 9.78 8.61
N PRO A 62 -5.52 10.27 7.75
CA PRO A 62 -4.43 9.47 7.20
C PRO A 62 -3.55 8.77 8.24
N GLN A 63 -3.43 9.31 9.46
CA GLN A 63 -2.63 8.71 10.53
C GLN A 63 -3.25 7.42 11.09
N ASP A 64 -4.54 7.19 10.86
CA ASP A 64 -5.25 5.98 11.30
C ASP A 64 -5.13 4.81 10.30
N TYR A 65 -4.33 4.96 9.23
CA TYR A 65 -4.22 4.00 8.14
C TYR A 65 -2.78 3.68 7.76
N PHE A 66 -2.55 2.43 7.37
CA PHE A 66 -1.34 1.98 6.71
C PHE A 66 -1.58 1.84 5.21
N TYR A 67 -0.61 2.25 4.41
CA TYR A 67 -0.57 1.98 2.97
C TYR A 67 0.11 0.64 2.71
N LEU A 68 -0.59 -0.25 2.01
CA LEU A 68 -0.09 -1.58 1.69
C LEU A 68 -0.18 -1.80 0.16
N PRO A 69 0.92 -2.20 -0.49
CA PRO A 69 0.85 -2.64 -1.87
C PRO A 69 0.21 -4.03 -1.90
N VAL A 70 -0.78 -4.21 -2.73
CA VAL A 70 -1.44 -5.50 -2.92
C VAL A 70 -1.18 -5.97 -4.33
N HIS A 71 -0.86 -7.24 -4.49
CA HIS A 71 -0.75 -7.81 -5.82
C HIS A 71 -2.15 -7.87 -6.47
N PRO A 72 -2.33 -7.47 -7.74
CA PRO A 72 -3.67 -7.44 -8.38
C PRO A 72 -4.42 -8.76 -8.28
N TRP A 73 -3.73 -9.91 -8.42
CA TRP A 73 -4.36 -11.21 -8.23
C TRP A 73 -4.90 -11.42 -6.80
N GLN A 74 -4.21 -10.93 -5.77
CA GLN A 74 -4.69 -11.02 -4.38
C GLN A 74 -5.91 -10.11 -4.15
N TRP A 75 -5.98 -8.97 -4.83
CA TRP A 75 -7.14 -8.09 -4.78
C TRP A 75 -8.39 -8.75 -5.38
N ASP A 76 -8.28 -9.28 -6.59
CA ASP A 76 -9.40 -9.87 -7.34
C ASP A 76 -9.93 -11.17 -6.72
N GLU A 77 -9.06 -11.98 -6.10
CA GLU A 77 -9.44 -13.32 -5.62
C GLU A 77 -9.77 -13.39 -4.13
N TRP A 78 -9.26 -12.47 -3.30
CA TRP A 78 -9.36 -12.61 -1.83
C TRP A 78 -9.97 -11.40 -1.11
N ILE A 79 -9.97 -10.20 -1.71
CA ILE A 79 -10.33 -8.96 -1.00
C ILE A 79 -11.69 -8.39 -1.43
N VAL A 80 -12.08 -8.50 -2.70
CA VAL A 80 -13.29 -7.83 -3.25
C VAL A 80 -14.27 -8.80 -3.94
N PRO A 81 -14.67 -9.95 -3.37
CA PRO A 81 -15.68 -10.78 -4.02
C PRO A 81 -17.00 -10.01 -4.21
#